data_AF-A0A9E7BDW0-F1
#
_entry.id   AF-A0A9E7BDW0-F1
#
_cell.length_a   1.000
_cell.length_b   1.000
_cell.length_c   1.000
_cell.angle_alpha   90.00
_cell.angle_beta   90.00
_cell.angle_gamma   90.00
#
_symmetry.space_group_name_H-M   'P 1'
#
loop_
_entity.id
_entity.type
_entity.pdbx_description
1 polymer ?
#
loop_
_entity_poly.entity_id
_entity_poly.type
_entity_poly.pdbx_seq_one_letter_code
_entity_poly.pdbx_strand_id
1 'polypeptide(L)' 'WQKDLFLGDPFAIESGKIQIPSGPGWGVEINPKWLSNATHQVTSL' A
#
# COMPACT_ATOMS: atom_id res chain seq x y z
N TRP A 1 -6.09 -0.84 11.13
CA TRP A 1 -6.48 -0.14 9.89
C TRP A 1 -5.48 -0.40 8.74
N GLN A 2 -4.17 -0.48 8.96
CA GLN A 2 -3.19 -0.77 7.87
C GLN A 2 -2.95 -2.26 7.56
N LYS A 3 -3.35 -3.17 8.44
CA LYS A 3 -3.02 -4.59 8.29
C LYS A 3 -3.55 -5.11 6.94
N ASP A 4 -2.66 -5.73 6.17
CA ASP A 4 -2.92 -6.30 4.84
C ASP A 4 -3.36 -5.30 3.75
N LEU A 5 -3.17 -3.99 3.96
CA LEU A 5 -3.54 -2.94 3.00
C LEU A 5 -2.60 -2.88 1.78
N PHE A 6 -1.32 -3.16 1.98
CA PHE A 6 -0.28 -3.13 0.94
C PHE A 6 0.32 -4.53 0.75
N LEU A 7 0.92 -4.78 -0.41
CA LEU A 7 1.79 -5.93 -0.61
C LEU A 7 3.13 -5.70 0.09
N GLY A 8 3.67 -6.75 0.73
CA GLY A 8 4.90 -6.68 1.51
C GLY A 8 4.72 -5.94 2.83
N ASP A 9 5.84 -5.43 3.37
CA ASP A 9 5.87 -4.65 4.62
C ASP A 9 6.53 -3.28 4.38
N PRO A 10 5.83 -2.33 3.74
CA PRO A 10 6.41 -1.02 3.41
C PRO A 10 6.69 -0.15 4.65
N PHE A 11 6.24 -0.56 5.83
CA PHE A 11 6.48 0.13 7.10
C PHE A 11 7.42 -0.64 8.02
N ALA A 12 8.15 -1.63 7.48
CA ALA A 12 9.16 -2.36 8.22
C ALA A 12 10.18 -1.38 8.83
N ILE A 13 10.42 -1.54 10.13
CA ILE A 13 11.38 -0.76 10.87
C ILE A 13 12.69 -1.54 10.96
N GLU A 14 13.74 -0.99 10.37
CA GLU A 14 15.09 -1.53 10.42
C GLU A 14 15.99 -0.56 11.19
N SER A 15 16.66 -1.05 12.23
CA SER A 15 17.54 -0.22 13.08
C SER A 15 16.86 1.05 13.63
N GLY A 16 15.56 0.95 13.98
CA GLY A 16 14.78 2.06 14.51
C GLY A 16 14.34 3.10 13.48
N LYS A 17 14.49 2.82 12.18
CA LYS A 17 14.10 3.72 11.09
C LYS A 17 13.25 2.98 10.05
N ILE A 18 12.36 3.72 9.40
CA ILE A 18 11.65 3.24 8.22
C ILE A 18 12.52 3.42 6.98
N GLN A 19 12.50 2.45 6.07
CA GLN A 19 13.10 2.59 4.74
C GLN A 19 12.10 3.25 3.79
N ILE A 20 12.52 4.30 3.07
CA ILE A 20 11.68 4.89 2.03
C ILE A 20 11.68 3.93 0.84
N PRO A 21 10.51 3.49 0.34
CA PRO A 21 10.46 2.59 -0.81
C PRO A 21 11.12 3.20 -2.05
N SER A 22 11.89 2.40 -2.78
CA SER A 22 12.66 2.85 -3.96
C SER A 22 11.85 2.87 -5.27
N GLY A 23 10.59 2.44 -5.25
CA GLY A 23 9.73 2.40 -6.43
C GLY A 23 9.24 3.79 -6.85
N PRO A 24 8.68 3.92 -8.08
CA PRO A 24 8.14 5.19 -8.55
C PRO A 24 6.94 5.66 -7.71
N GLY A 25 6.77 6.98 -7.60
CA GLY A 25 5.68 7.58 -6.83
C GLY A 25 5.79 7.25 -5.34
N TRP A 26 4.74 6.65 -4.78
CA TRP A 26 4.74 6.20 -3.38
C TRP A 26 5.55 4.91 -3.14
N GLY A 27 5.95 4.21 -4.20
CA GLY A 27 6.75 2.99 -4.12
C GLY A 27 6.09 1.83 -3.37
N VAL A 28 4.75 1.85 -3.24
CA VAL A 28 3.95 0.79 -2.62
C VAL A 28 2.87 0.29 -3.58
N GLU A 29 2.45 -0.96 -3.40
CA GLU A 29 1.35 -1.58 -4.15
C GLU A 29 0.22 -1.96 -3.19
N ILE A 30 -1.03 -1.60 -3.53
CA ILE A 30 -2.21 -1.97 -2.73
C ILE A 30 -2.45 -3.46 -2.86
N ASN A 31 -2.72 -4.14 -1.75
CA ASN A 31 -3.03 -5.56 -1.76
C ASN A 31 -4.31 -5.84 -2.60
N PRO A 32 -4.22 -6.64 -3.67
CA PRO A 32 -5.38 -6.94 -4.53
C PRO A 32 -6.54 -7.59 -3.77
N LYS A 33 -6.26 -8.39 -2.74
CA LYS A 33 -7.28 -9.01 -1.88
C LYS A 33 -8.00 -7.98 -1.01
N TRP A 34 -7.29 -6.94 -0.57
CA TRP A 34 -7.93 -5.85 0.15
C TRP A 34 -8.81 -5.04 -0.83
N LEU A 35 -8.25 -4.70 -2.00
CA LEU A 35 -8.93 -3.92 -3.03
C LEU A 35 -10.20 -4.60 -3.55
N SER A 36 -10.21 -5.93 -3.69
CA SER A 36 -11.39 -6.68 -4.15
C SER A 36 -12.60 -6.57 -3.22
N ASN A 37 -12.37 -6.23 -1.95
CA ASN A 37 -13.43 -6.03 -0.96
C ASN A 37 -13.85 -4.56 -0.82
N ALA A 38 -13.18 -3.64 -1.51
CA ALA A 38 -13.46 -2.22 -1.44
C ALA A 38 -14.67 -1.83 -2.31
N THR A 39 -15.44 -0.85 -1.86
CA THR A 39 -16.51 -0.25 -2.68
C THR A 39 -15.87 0.58 -3.78
N HIS A 40 -15.96 0.09 -5.02
CA HIS A 40 -15.50 0.82 -6.20
C HIS A 40 -16.49 1.92 -6.60
N GLN A 41 -15.99 3.12 -6.86
CA GLN A 41 -16.77 4.24 -7.40
C GLN A 41 -15.92 4.98 -8.43
N VAL A 42 -16.54 5.35 -9.56
CA VAL A 42 -15.90 6.08 -10.66
C VAL A 42 -16.87 7.12 -11.18
N THR A 43 -16.36 8.32 -11.44
CA THR A 43 -17.06 9.38 -12.18
C THR A 43 -16.29 9.61 -13.48
N SER A 44 -17.00 9.64 -14.60
CA SER A 44 -16.45 10.00 -15.92
C SER A 44 -17.07 11.31 -16.40
N LEU A 45 -16.29 12.07 -17.18
CA LEU A 45 -16.71 13.32 -17.83
C LEU A 45 -17.53 13.06 -19.10
#